data_AF-A0A7E4UXP7-F1
#
_entry.id   AF-A0A7E4UXP7-F1
#
_cell.length_a   1.000
_cell.length_b   1.000
_cell.length_c   1.000
_cell.angle_alpha   90.00
_cell.angle_beta   90.00
_cell.angle_gamma   90.00
#
_symmetry.space_group_name_H-M   'P 1'
#
loop_
_entity.id
_entity.type
_entity.pdbx_description
1 polymer ?
#
loop_
_entity_poly.entity_id
_entity_poly.type
_entity_poly.pdbx_seq_one_letter_code
_entity_poly.pdbx_strand_id
1 'polypeptide(L)' 'MANAGPNTNGSQFFICTAVTGWLDGKHVVFGKVVEGLDVVKAVEAQGSQSGRTATDIVIADCGELK' A
#
# COMPACT_ATOMS: atom_id res chain seq x y z
N MET A 1 7.04 1.91 2.97
CA MET A 1 7.79 0.85 2.27
C MET A 1 7.67 -0.46 3.04
N ALA A 2 7.25 -1.55 2.40
CA ALA A 2 7.28 -2.87 3.04
C ALA A 2 8.74 -3.38 3.11
N ASN A 3 9.08 -4.09 4.18
CA ASN A 3 10.43 -4.57 4.43
C ASN A 3 10.41 -5.81 5.35
N ALA A 4 11.56 -6.47 5.48
CA ALA A 4 11.81 -7.58 6.40
C ALA A 4 12.72 -7.15 7.57
N GLY A 5 12.64 -5.88 7.99
CA GLY A 5 13.50 -5.27 9.00
C GLY A 5 14.37 -4.13 8.47
N PRO A 6 15.23 -3.55 9.33
CA PRO A 6 16.04 -2.38 8.98
C PRO A 6 16.87 -2.60 7.70
N ASN A 7 16.86 -1.60 6.81
CA ASN A 7 17.65 -1.59 5.56
C ASN A 7 17.36 -2.73 4.57
N THR A 8 16.14 -3.28 4.58
CA THR A 8 15.70 -4.34 3.64
C THR A 8 14.60 -3.88 2.67
N ASN A 9 14.56 -2.58 2.37
CA ASN A 9 13.59 -2.05 1.39
C ASN A 9 13.91 -2.60 -0.01
N GLY A 10 12.89 -3.09 -0.70
CA GLY A 10 12.93 -3.45 -2.12
C GLY A 10 11.96 -2.58 -2.92
N SER A 11 11.11 -3.21 -3.73
CA SER A 11 10.05 -2.54 -4.50
C SER A 11 8.68 -2.59 -3.84
N GLN A 12 8.49 -3.42 -2.81
CA GLN A 12 7.19 -3.59 -2.17
C GLN A 12 6.79 -2.34 -1.37
N PHE A 13 5.56 -1.88 -1.60
CA PHE A 13 4.97 -0.74 -0.89
C PHE A 13 3.56 -1.10 -0.41
N PHE A 14 3.02 -0.24 0.44
CA PHE A 14 1.64 -0.35 0.93
C PHE A 14 1.05 1.05 1.05
N ILE A 15 -0.28 1.13 0.94
CA ILE A 15 -1.07 2.34 1.17
C ILE A 15 -1.88 2.10 2.45
N CYS A 16 -1.77 3.02 3.41
CA CYS A 16 -2.54 2.93 4.65
C CYS A 16 -3.97 3.43 4.43
N THR A 17 -4.95 2.64 4.88
CA THR A 17 -6.38 3.01 4.89
C THR A 17 -6.86 3.50 6.27
N ALA A 18 -6.01 3.39 7.29
CA ALA A 18 -6.17 3.92 8.63
C ALA A 18 -4.85 4.48 9.17
N VAL A 19 -4.89 5.21 10.29
CA VAL A 19 -3.69 5.68 10.99
C VAL A 19 -2.95 4.48 11.60
N THR A 20 -1.66 4.35 11.29
CA THR A 20 -0.83 3.19 11.67
C THR A 20 0.44 3.60 12.44
N GLY A 21 0.30 4.42 13.49
CA GLY A 21 1.45 5.01 14.21
C GLY A 21 2.44 4.00 14.82
N TRP A 22 2.06 2.73 14.99
CA TRP A 22 2.98 1.68 15.45
C TRP A 22 4.05 1.27 14.40
N LEU A 23 3.91 1.74 13.15
CA LEU A 23 4.85 1.54 12.06
C LEU A 23 5.91 2.66 11.97
N ASP A 24 5.74 3.76 12.71
CA ASP A 24 6.65 4.89 12.68
C ASP A 24 8.07 4.46 13.08
N GLY A 25 9.07 4.96 12.33
CA GLY A 25 10.48 4.59 12.49
C GLY A 25 10.86 3.18 11.98
N LYS A 26 9.90 2.32 11.63
CA LYS A 26 10.14 0.97 11.08
C LYS A 26 9.95 0.91 9.56
N HIS A 27 9.05 1.75 9.04
CA HIS A 27 8.76 1.83 7.61
C HIS A 27 8.92 3.27 7.14
N VAL A 28 9.66 3.45 6.03
CA VAL A 28 9.81 4.77 5.42
C VAL A 28 8.51 5.15 4.70
N VAL A 29 7.95 6.31 5.06
CA VAL A 29 6.85 6.98 4.35
C VAL A 29 7.46 7.89 3.29
N PHE A 30 7.00 7.79 2.05
CA PHE A 30 7.62 8.49 0.90
C PHE A 30 6.61 9.15 -0.05
N GLY A 31 5.30 9.06 0.23
CA GLY A 31 4.26 9.62 -0.63
C GLY A 31 2.89 9.54 0.01
N LYS A 32 1.90 10.14 -0.66
CA LYS A 32 0.48 10.09 -0.30
C LYS A 32 -0.38 9.97 -1.55
N VAL A 33 -1.54 9.32 -1.41
CA VAL A 33 -2.57 9.32 -2.44
C VAL A 33 -3.16 10.73 -2.52
N VAL A 34 -3.16 11.34 -3.71
CA VAL A 34 -3.72 12.68 -3.95
C VAL A 34 -5.12 12.57 -4.57
N GLU A 35 -5.33 11.57 -5.43
CA GLU A 35 -6.60 11.27 -6.11
C GLU A 35 -6.84 9.74 -6.12
N GLY A 36 -8.10 9.31 -6.25
CA GLY A 36 -8.46 7.89 -6.37
C GLY A 36 -8.52 7.10 -5.04
N LEU A 37 -8.78 7.78 -3.91
CA LEU A 37 -8.92 7.09 -2.61
C LEU A 37 -10.13 6.12 -2.57
N ASP A 38 -11.16 6.39 -3.36
CA ASP A 38 -12.30 5.49 -3.58
C ASP A 38 -11.87 4.17 -4.23
N VAL A 39 -10.94 4.22 -5.20
CA VAL A 39 -10.34 3.02 -5.80
C VAL A 39 -9.55 2.24 -4.75
N VAL A 40 -8.76 2.92 -3.90
CA VAL A 40 -8.03 2.27 -2.80
C VAL A 40 -9.00 1.55 -1.85
N LYS A 41 -10.12 2.18 -1.50
CA LYS A 41 -11.16 1.55 -0.66
C LYS A 41 -11.85 0.37 -1.34
N ALA A 42 -12.08 0.44 -2.65
CA ALA A 42 -12.63 -0.68 -3.41
C ALA A 42 -11.67 -1.87 -3.44
N VAL A 43 -10.36 -1.62 -3.53
CA VAL A 43 -9.31 -2.66 -3.40
C VAL A 43 -9.28 -3.24 -1.99
N GLU A 44 -9.32 -2.38 -0.95
CA GLU A 44 -9.38 -2.81 0.46
C GLU A 44 -10.58 -3.74 0.74
N ALA A 45 -11.74 -3.44 0.16
CA ALA A 45 -12.95 -4.25 0.32
C ALA A 45 -12.84 -5.67 -0.25
N GLN A 46 -11.87 -5.94 -1.14
CA GLN A 46 -11.57 -7.30 -1.62
C GLN A 46 -10.64 -8.07 -0.68
N GLY A 47 -10.12 -7.44 0.37
CA GLY A 47 -9.21 -8.05 1.33
C GLY A 47 -9.91 -8.94 2.36
N SER A 48 -9.10 -9.69 3.10
CA SER A 48 -9.54 -10.48 4.25
C SER A 48 -8.58 -10.28 5.43
N GLN A 49 -8.98 -10.73 6.62
CA GLN A 49 -8.11 -10.65 7.81
C GLN A 49 -6.77 -11.38 7.63
N SER A 50 -6.71 -12.38 6.76
CA SER A 50 -5.47 -13.12 6.45
C SER A 50 -4.55 -12.41 5.46
N GLY A 51 -4.99 -11.30 4.85
CA GLY A 51 -4.30 -10.62 3.76
C GLY A 51 -4.56 -11.23 2.38
N ARG A 52 -5.19 -12.40 2.26
CA ARG A 52 -5.65 -12.93 0.96
C ARG A 52 -6.79 -12.09 0.41
N THR A 53 -6.75 -11.81 -0.89
CA THR A 53 -7.82 -11.14 -1.63
C THR A 53 -8.84 -12.15 -2.16
N ALA A 54 -10.09 -11.71 -2.31
CA ALA A 54 -11.16 -12.51 -2.91
C ALA A 54 -11.02 -12.64 -4.44
N THR A 55 -10.40 -11.65 -5.06
CA THR A 55 -10.13 -11.58 -6.50
C THR A 55 -8.70 -11.12 -6.75
N ASP A 56 -8.20 -11.35 -7.97
CA ASP A 56 -6.91 -10.81 -8.40
C ASP A 56 -6.98 -9.30 -8.57
N ILE A 57 -6.06 -8.58 -7.92
CA ILE A 57 -5.91 -7.13 -8.02
C ILE A 57 -4.55 -6.83 -8.63
N VAL A 58 -4.54 -6.23 -9.80
CA VAL A 58 -3.33 -5.98 -10.59
C VAL A 58 -3.24 -4.52 -10.99
N ILE A 59 -2.01 -3.99 -11.00
CA ILE A 59 -1.72 -2.70 -11.63
C ILE A 59 -1.65 -2.96 -13.13
N ALA A 60 -2.73 -2.62 -13.85
CA ALA A 60 -2.84 -2.88 -15.27
C ALA A 60 -1.93 -1.97 -16.12
N ASP A 61 -1.72 -0.74 -15.68
CA ASP A 61 -0.82 0.25 -16.29
C ASP A 61 -0.33 1.25 -15.23
N CYS A 62 0.84 1.87 -15.46
CA CYS A 62 1.42 2.86 -14.55
C CYS A 62 2.38 3.82 -15.25
N GLY A 63 2.58 5.00 -14.66
CA GLY A 63 3.49 6.02 -15.19
C GLY A 63 3.61 7.24 -14.29
N GLU A 64 4.40 8.21 -14.75
CA GLU A 64 4.58 9.52 -14.11
C GLU A 64 3.79 10.58 -14.89
N LEU A 65 3.04 11.42 -14.17
CA LEU A 65 2.43 12.62 -14.74
C LEU A 65 3.47 13.75 -14.71
N LYS A 66 3.78 14.33 -15.88
CA LYS A 66 4.74 15.42 -16.03
C LYS A 66 4.09 16.79 -15.96
#